data_AF-A0A672Q6Z4-F1
#
_entry.id   AF-A0A672Q6Z4-F1
#
_cell.length_a   1.000
_cell.length_b   1.000
_cell.length_c   1.000
_cell.angle_alpha   90.00
_cell.angle_beta   90.00
_cell.angle_gamma   90.00
#
_symmetry.space_group_name_H-M   'P 1'
#
loop_
_entity.id
_entity.type
_entity.pdbx_description
1 polymer ?
#
loop_
_entity_poly.entity_id
_entity_poly.type
_entity_poly.pdbx_seq_one_letter_code
_entity_poly.pdbx_strand_id
1 'polypeptide(L)'
;MNRAFINTVFALLGLLSGVLGDSLTVLRSPQYVTFRDGQWPISGEKIPDLVALTMGFSIHEDLDWPGLAAGSLFQRPRANALIVVRGLDSLDFPKNISSYPLENPVPFTLDSVANTVHTLFADSTPVVLQLAPSEERLYMMGMANTVFEDLPVTLQQIRGRLSQDGSVLTSLPLVSLSRNNEADLLFLSEVQVLYDISALLQKHKHLAKDPAPDLYSLELAGLEEIVRRYGTDSPQFTDATRILTSTLQKVTSLCAVDSVHFISYFLFSLSLSSVKCNF
;
A
#
# COMPACT_ATOMS: atom_id res chain seq x y z
N MET A 1 48.34 9.99 15.91
CA MET A 1 46.97 9.43 15.83
C MET A 1 46.87 8.66 14.52
N ASN A 2 46.76 7.34 14.59
CA ASN A 2 47.03 6.45 13.45
C ASN A 2 45.93 6.57 12.37
N ARG A 3 46.30 6.91 11.14
CA ARG A 3 45.40 6.94 9.97
C ARG A 3 44.63 5.62 9.78
N ALA A 4 45.26 4.51 10.16
CA ALA A 4 44.62 3.19 10.17
C ALA A 4 43.40 3.15 11.09
N PHE A 5 43.47 3.72 12.30
CA PHE A 5 42.38 3.71 13.28
C PHE A 5 41.17 4.53 12.81
N ILE A 6 41.42 5.68 12.16
CA ILE A 6 40.36 6.52 11.60
C ILE A 6 39.64 5.78 10.46
N ASN A 7 40.39 5.11 9.58
CA ASN A 7 39.80 4.35 8.47
C ASN A 7 39.02 3.13 8.95
N THR A 8 39.44 2.46 10.02
CA THR A 8 38.68 1.34 10.60
C THR A 8 37.37 1.80 11.23
N VAL A 9 37.37 2.95 11.92
CA VAL A 9 36.14 3.53 12.51
C VAL A 9 35.16 3.96 11.41
N PHE A 10 35.64 4.58 10.33
CA PHE A 10 34.78 4.94 9.18
C PHE A 10 34.24 3.72 8.44
N ALA A 11 35.03 2.65 8.28
CA ALA A 11 34.56 1.40 7.67
C ALA A 11 33.51 0.70 8.56
N LEU A 12 33.66 0.76 9.88
CA LEU A 12 32.67 0.21 10.82
C LEU A 12 31.37 1.04 10.86
N LEU A 13 31.46 2.38 10.75
CA LEU A 13 30.29 3.25 10.64
C LEU A 13 29.53 3.03 9.32
N GLY A 14 30.23 2.76 8.21
CA GLY A 14 29.61 2.48 6.91
C GLY A 14 28.89 1.13 6.85
N LEU A 15 29.18 0.19 7.76
CA LEU A 15 28.51 -1.11 7.86
C LEU A 15 27.24 -1.08 8.73
N LEU A 16 26.98 0.02 9.45
CA LEU A 16 25.83 0.19 10.34
C LEU A 16 24.69 1.01 9.72
N SER A 17 24.79 1.43 8.46
CA SER A 17 23.63 1.95 7.73
C SER A 17 22.75 0.79 7.28
N GLY A 18 22.03 0.20 8.24
CA GLY A 18 20.79 -0.48 7.91
C GLY A 18 19.91 0.50 7.15
N VAL A 19 19.36 0.06 6.02
CA VAL A 19 18.43 0.86 5.21
C VAL A 19 17.17 1.05 6.06
N LEU A 20 17.14 2.13 6.84
CA LEU A 20 16.03 2.58 7.67
C LEU A 20 15.10 3.47 6.84
N GLY A 21 14.66 2.96 5.69
CA GLY A 21 13.81 3.70 4.76
C GLY A 21 12.34 3.36 4.91
N ASP A 22 12.02 2.08 4.85
CA ASP A 22 10.66 1.56 4.70
C ASP A 22 9.79 1.78 5.96
N SER A 23 8.50 2.05 5.74
CA SER A 23 7.56 2.31 6.83
C SER A 23 6.16 1.71 6.61
N LEU A 24 5.62 1.11 7.66
CA LEU A 24 4.21 0.74 7.76
C LEU A 24 3.45 1.92 8.37
N THR A 25 2.45 2.45 7.67
CA THR A 25 1.72 3.64 8.13
C THR A 25 0.21 3.38 8.15
N VAL A 26 -0.38 3.46 9.34
CA VAL A 26 -1.81 3.20 9.53
C VAL A 26 -2.60 4.48 9.29
N LEU A 27 -3.23 4.61 8.11
CA LEU A 27 -4.02 5.81 7.78
C LEU A 27 -5.34 5.85 8.54
N ARG A 28 -5.96 4.69 8.80
CA ARG A 28 -7.21 4.61 9.57
C ARG A 28 -7.43 3.22 10.16
N SER A 29 -7.80 3.19 11.43
CA SER A 29 -8.33 1.99 12.09
C SER A 29 -9.70 2.28 12.73
N PRO A 30 -10.58 1.26 12.86
CA PRO A 30 -11.79 1.37 13.66
C PRO A 30 -11.44 1.38 15.16
N GLN A 31 -12.37 1.85 15.99
CA GLN A 31 -12.14 2.06 17.43
C GLN A 31 -11.72 0.80 18.22
N TYR A 32 -12.07 -0.39 17.71
CA TYR A 32 -11.75 -1.68 18.34
C TYR A 32 -10.46 -2.33 17.84
N VAL A 33 -9.72 -1.68 16.92
CA VAL A 33 -8.35 -2.05 16.54
C VAL A 33 -7.41 -0.91 16.92
N THR A 34 -6.58 -1.15 17.91
CA THR A 34 -5.73 -0.12 18.50
C THR A 34 -4.27 -0.36 18.16
N PHE A 35 -3.71 0.60 17.43
CA PHE A 35 -2.28 0.72 17.16
C PHE A 35 -1.68 1.63 18.24
N ARG A 36 -0.61 1.17 18.90
CA ARG A 36 0.03 1.93 19.98
C ARG A 36 1.02 2.92 19.37
N ASP A 37 1.18 4.07 20.02
CA ASP A 37 2.21 5.01 19.58
C ASP A 37 3.59 4.50 20.00
N GLY A 38 4.49 4.32 19.02
CA GLY A 38 5.86 3.91 19.24
C GLY A 38 6.62 3.70 17.94
N GLN A 39 7.93 3.56 18.05
CA GLN A 39 8.83 3.27 16.91
C GLN A 39 9.28 1.81 16.97
N TRP A 40 8.30 0.89 17.06
CA TRP A 40 8.60 -0.54 17.08
C TRP A 40 8.70 -1.07 15.67
N PRO A 41 9.87 -1.60 15.26
CA PRO A 41 10.00 -2.19 13.95
C PRO A 41 9.09 -3.41 13.79
N ILE A 42 8.59 -3.62 12.58
CA ILE A 42 7.86 -4.84 12.20
C ILE A 42 8.51 -5.47 10.97
N SER A 43 8.66 -6.78 10.99
CA SER A 43 9.18 -7.54 9.84
C SER A 43 8.19 -7.50 8.68
N GLY A 44 8.68 -7.28 7.45
CA GLY A 44 7.86 -7.38 6.24
C GLY A 44 7.17 -8.73 6.06
N GLU A 45 7.78 -9.81 6.59
CA GLU A 45 7.19 -11.16 6.59
C GLU A 45 5.94 -11.28 7.47
N LYS A 46 5.80 -10.42 8.48
CA LYS A 46 4.71 -10.46 9.47
C LYS A 46 3.51 -9.59 9.08
N ILE A 47 3.53 -8.98 7.90
CA ILE A 47 2.44 -8.13 7.42
C ILE A 47 1.16 -8.90 7.08
N PRO A 48 1.23 -10.07 6.42
CA PRO A 48 0.04 -10.90 6.25
C PRO A 48 -0.59 -11.30 7.60
N ASP A 49 0.24 -11.62 8.60
CA ASP A 49 -0.22 -11.97 9.95
C ASP A 49 -0.87 -10.77 10.64
N LEU A 50 -0.28 -9.58 10.52
CA LEU A 50 -0.88 -8.33 11.02
C LEU A 50 -2.24 -8.07 10.37
N VAL A 51 -2.36 -8.21 9.05
CA VAL A 51 -3.63 -8.04 8.34
C VAL A 51 -4.66 -9.06 8.84
N ALA A 52 -4.28 -10.33 8.95
CA ALA A 52 -5.15 -11.38 9.46
C ALA A 52 -5.67 -11.08 10.88
N LEU A 53 -4.78 -10.69 11.80
CA LEU A 53 -5.14 -10.35 13.18
C LEU A 53 -6.06 -9.14 13.26
N THR A 54 -5.79 -8.08 12.50
CA THR A 54 -6.65 -6.88 12.49
C THR A 54 -8.05 -7.17 11.94
N MET A 55 -8.19 -8.18 11.08
CA MET A 55 -9.48 -8.70 10.59
C MET A 55 -10.15 -9.69 11.56
N GLY A 56 -9.50 -10.03 12.68
CA GLY A 56 -10.00 -10.98 13.69
C GLY A 56 -9.85 -12.44 13.28
N PHE A 57 -8.90 -12.76 12.41
CA PHE A 57 -8.49 -14.13 12.12
C PHE A 57 -7.35 -14.58 13.03
N SER A 58 -7.26 -15.90 13.23
CA SER A 58 -6.13 -16.52 13.92
C SER A 58 -4.93 -16.67 13.00
N ILE A 59 -3.73 -16.52 13.54
CA ILE A 59 -2.46 -16.74 12.84
C ILE A 59 -1.75 -17.98 13.41
N HIS A 60 -0.78 -18.53 12.65
CA HIS A 60 -0.08 -19.76 13.03
C HIS A 60 0.99 -19.51 14.10
N GLU A 61 1.68 -18.40 14.02
CA GLU A 61 2.72 -17.97 14.96
C GLU A 61 2.29 -16.66 15.59
N ASP A 62 2.62 -16.44 16.86
CA ASP A 62 2.33 -15.16 17.51
C ASP A 62 3.03 -14.01 16.75
N LEU A 63 2.33 -12.87 16.63
CA LEU A 63 2.88 -11.69 15.96
C LEU A 63 4.05 -11.10 16.75
N ASP A 64 4.04 -11.27 18.08
CA ASP A 64 5.05 -10.77 19.03
C ASP A 64 5.49 -9.31 18.80
N TRP A 65 4.57 -8.49 18.26
CA TRP A 65 4.82 -7.09 17.95
C TRP A 65 4.02 -6.17 18.87
N PRO A 66 4.68 -5.30 19.65
CA PRO A 66 4.01 -4.47 20.66
C PRO A 66 3.16 -3.33 20.09
N GLY A 67 3.29 -3.05 18.78
CA GLY A 67 2.56 -1.97 18.10
C GLY A 67 1.06 -2.26 17.92
N LEU A 68 0.64 -3.52 17.94
CA LEU A 68 -0.77 -3.89 17.92
C LEU A 68 -1.24 -4.23 19.34
N ALA A 69 -2.23 -3.50 19.86
CA ALA A 69 -2.86 -3.83 21.12
C ALA A 69 -3.96 -4.89 20.93
N ALA A 70 -4.21 -5.68 21.98
CA ALA A 70 -5.32 -6.61 22.02
C ALA A 70 -6.65 -5.85 21.81
N GLY A 71 -7.37 -6.22 20.75
CA GLY A 71 -8.65 -5.66 20.38
C GLY A 71 -9.83 -6.54 20.80
N SER A 72 -11.04 -6.15 20.37
CA SER A 72 -12.24 -6.96 20.59
C SER A 72 -12.24 -8.20 19.69
N LEU A 73 -12.44 -9.39 20.28
CA LEU A 73 -12.59 -10.64 19.52
C LEU A 73 -13.96 -10.77 18.84
N PHE A 74 -14.93 -9.95 19.25
CA PHE A 74 -16.32 -10.02 18.79
C PHE A 74 -16.66 -8.92 17.78
N GLN A 75 -15.76 -7.96 17.58
CA GLN A 75 -15.92 -6.89 16.60
C GLN A 75 -14.79 -6.99 15.58
N ARG A 76 -15.16 -7.23 14.33
CA ARG A 76 -14.23 -7.36 13.21
C ARG A 76 -14.48 -6.23 12.23
N PRO A 77 -13.42 -5.67 11.61
CA PRO A 77 -13.59 -4.80 10.46
C PRO A 77 -14.33 -5.52 9.34
N ARG A 78 -15.20 -4.78 8.64
CA ARG A 78 -15.90 -5.24 7.42
C ARG A 78 -15.02 -5.14 6.19
N ALA A 79 -13.89 -4.45 6.26
CA ALA A 79 -12.94 -4.42 5.16
C ALA A 79 -11.54 -4.16 5.68
N ASN A 80 -10.54 -4.68 4.99
CA ASN A 80 -9.16 -4.26 5.10
C ASN A 80 -8.68 -3.76 3.74
N ALA A 81 -8.05 -2.59 3.71
CA ALA A 81 -7.34 -2.10 2.54
C ALA A 81 -5.86 -1.96 2.89
N LEU A 82 -5.02 -2.67 2.14
CA LEU A 82 -3.58 -2.59 2.16
C LEU A 82 -3.10 -1.95 0.86
N ILE A 83 -2.38 -0.84 0.96
CA ILE A 83 -1.77 -0.20 -0.22
C ILE A 83 -0.26 -0.24 -0.06
N VAL A 84 0.41 -1.03 -0.88
CA VAL A 84 1.86 -1.07 -1.05
C VAL A 84 2.29 0.00 -2.04
N VAL A 85 3.11 0.96 -1.61
CA VAL A 85 3.71 1.97 -2.49
C VAL A 85 5.19 1.69 -2.62
N ARG A 86 5.68 1.40 -3.83
CA ARG A 86 7.11 1.20 -4.11
C ARG A 86 7.80 2.53 -4.44
N GLY A 87 9.10 2.62 -4.11
CA GLY A 87 9.95 3.75 -4.47
C GLY A 87 9.86 4.93 -3.50
N LEU A 88 9.41 4.68 -2.26
CA LEU A 88 9.38 5.69 -1.21
C LEU A 88 9.64 5.09 0.19
N ASP A 89 10.44 5.80 0.98
CA ASP A 89 10.69 5.50 2.40
C ASP A 89 9.43 5.78 3.26
N SER A 90 8.95 7.02 3.22
CA SER A 90 7.78 7.47 3.98
C SER A 90 7.04 8.61 3.28
N LEU A 91 5.72 8.70 3.47
CA LEU A 91 4.92 9.88 3.10
C LEU A 91 4.62 10.74 4.32
N ASP A 92 4.71 12.05 4.15
CA ASP A 92 4.31 13.02 5.17
C ASP A 92 2.78 13.17 5.20
N PHE A 93 2.15 12.54 6.20
CA PHE A 93 0.73 12.71 6.47
C PHE A 93 0.48 13.72 7.60
N PRO A 94 -0.70 14.39 7.63
CA PRO A 94 -1.09 15.28 8.72
C PRO A 94 -1.15 14.53 10.06
N LYS A 95 -1.02 15.30 11.16
CA LYS A 95 -0.90 14.78 12.54
C LYS A 95 -2.04 13.81 12.90
N ASN A 96 -1.71 12.76 13.69
CA ASN A 96 -2.55 11.65 14.18
C ASN A 96 -2.55 10.36 13.34
N ILE A 97 -1.45 10.07 12.65
CA ILE A 97 -1.23 8.80 11.95
C ILE A 97 -0.05 8.08 12.59
N SER A 98 -0.22 6.80 12.92
CA SER A 98 0.83 5.96 13.47
C SER A 98 1.67 5.39 12.32
N SER A 99 2.99 5.54 12.41
CA SER A 99 3.94 5.02 11.44
C SER A 99 5.05 4.24 12.16
N TYR A 100 5.39 3.09 11.61
CA TYR A 100 6.31 2.12 12.20
C TYR A 100 7.41 1.79 11.19
N PRO A 101 8.68 1.73 11.63
CA PRO A 101 9.77 1.27 10.77
C PRO A 101 9.54 -0.17 10.30
N LEU A 102 9.95 -0.46 9.08
CA LEU A 102 9.97 -1.82 8.56
C LEU A 102 11.37 -2.42 8.62
N GLU A 103 11.43 -3.66 9.07
CA GLU A 103 12.62 -4.50 9.02
C GLU A 103 12.44 -5.59 7.98
N ASN A 104 13.51 -5.92 7.26
CA ASN A 104 13.51 -6.98 6.24
C ASN A 104 12.31 -6.87 5.28
N PRO A 105 12.21 -5.76 4.51
CA PRO A 105 11.14 -5.62 3.53
C PRO A 105 11.27 -6.76 2.50
N VAL A 106 10.27 -7.63 2.47
CA VAL A 106 10.16 -8.72 1.50
C VAL A 106 8.85 -8.60 0.74
N PRO A 107 8.80 -9.03 -0.53
CA PRO A 107 7.53 -9.22 -1.21
C PRO A 107 6.67 -10.24 -0.44
N PHE A 108 5.42 -9.90 -0.20
CA PHE A 108 4.44 -10.79 0.43
C PHE A 108 3.15 -10.80 -0.39
N THR A 109 2.33 -11.83 -0.19
CA THR A 109 0.97 -11.90 -0.72
C THR A 109 -0.03 -12.03 0.42
N LEU A 110 -1.28 -11.68 0.17
CA LEU A 110 -2.37 -11.88 1.13
C LEU A 110 -3.20 -13.13 0.81
N ASP A 111 -2.63 -14.09 0.08
CA ASP A 111 -3.37 -15.28 -0.39
C ASP A 111 -3.89 -16.14 0.76
N SER A 112 -3.13 -16.25 1.85
CA SER A 112 -3.59 -16.94 3.06
C SER A 112 -4.81 -16.25 3.69
N VAL A 113 -4.80 -14.92 3.73
CA VAL A 113 -5.92 -14.10 4.24
C VAL A 113 -7.12 -14.20 3.31
N ALA A 114 -6.91 -14.06 2.00
CA ALA A 114 -7.94 -14.21 0.97
C ALA A 114 -8.62 -15.59 1.04
N ASN A 115 -7.83 -16.66 1.14
CA ASN A 115 -8.35 -18.01 1.31
C ASN A 115 -9.15 -18.16 2.62
N THR A 116 -8.69 -17.56 3.72
CA THR A 116 -9.41 -17.57 5.00
C THR A 116 -10.76 -16.86 4.88
N VAL A 117 -10.81 -15.69 4.23
CA VAL A 117 -12.06 -14.97 3.95
C VAL A 117 -13.01 -15.86 3.14
N HIS A 118 -12.52 -16.43 2.05
CA HIS A 118 -13.34 -17.26 1.18
C HIS A 118 -13.86 -18.53 1.88
N THR A 119 -13.02 -19.22 2.66
CA THR A 119 -13.41 -20.45 3.35
C THR A 119 -14.38 -20.19 4.51
N LEU A 120 -14.16 -19.14 5.31
CA LEU A 120 -15.01 -18.85 6.47
C LEU A 120 -16.34 -18.18 6.10
N PHE A 121 -16.40 -17.53 4.92
CA PHE A 121 -17.55 -16.76 4.48
C PHE A 121 -18.06 -17.19 3.09
N ALA A 122 -17.97 -18.50 2.79
CA ALA A 122 -18.38 -19.06 1.50
C ALA A 122 -19.86 -18.80 1.16
N ASP A 123 -20.73 -18.71 2.18
CA ASP A 123 -22.17 -18.42 2.02
C ASP A 123 -22.48 -16.92 1.89
N SER A 124 -21.44 -16.08 1.91
CA SER A 124 -21.53 -14.63 1.80
C SER A 124 -20.91 -14.15 0.48
N THR A 125 -20.81 -12.85 0.30
CA THR A 125 -20.30 -12.20 -0.92
C THR A 125 -19.10 -11.29 -0.61
N PRO A 126 -18.00 -11.82 -0.01
CA PRO A 126 -16.81 -11.01 0.24
C PRO A 126 -16.22 -10.51 -1.07
N VAL A 127 -15.68 -9.30 -1.04
CA VAL A 127 -14.84 -8.74 -2.10
C VAL A 127 -13.39 -9.01 -1.74
N VAL A 128 -12.70 -9.81 -2.54
CA VAL A 128 -11.24 -9.89 -2.50
C VAL A 128 -10.68 -9.31 -3.79
N LEU A 129 -9.95 -8.21 -3.68
CA LEU A 129 -9.29 -7.53 -4.79
C LEU A 129 -7.80 -7.41 -4.48
N GLN A 130 -6.95 -8.11 -5.22
CA GLN A 130 -5.49 -7.88 -5.20
C GLN A 130 -5.05 -7.39 -6.58
N LEU A 131 -4.45 -6.21 -6.65
CA LEU A 131 -4.10 -5.55 -7.92
C LEU A 131 -2.69 -4.98 -7.86
N ALA A 132 -1.89 -5.30 -8.88
CA ALA A 132 -0.56 -4.74 -9.11
C ALA A 132 -0.47 -4.28 -10.58
N PRO A 133 -0.82 -3.01 -10.88
CA PRO A 133 -0.93 -2.52 -12.27
C PRO A 133 0.39 -2.57 -13.04
N SER A 134 1.52 -2.33 -12.37
CA SER A 134 2.86 -2.39 -12.97
C SER A 134 3.25 -3.78 -13.47
N GLU A 135 2.72 -4.82 -12.83
CA GLU A 135 2.93 -6.21 -13.20
C GLU A 135 1.76 -6.78 -14.05
N GLU A 136 0.79 -5.94 -14.43
CA GLU A 136 -0.47 -6.31 -15.10
C GLU A 136 -1.23 -7.45 -14.41
N ARG A 137 -1.09 -7.53 -13.07
CA ARG A 137 -1.73 -8.59 -12.27
C ARG A 137 -3.01 -8.07 -11.62
N LEU A 138 -4.11 -8.77 -11.87
CA LEU A 138 -5.35 -8.67 -11.12
C LEU A 138 -5.74 -10.05 -10.62
N TYR A 139 -5.96 -10.16 -9.32
CA TYR A 139 -6.58 -11.31 -8.68
C TYR A 139 -7.89 -10.86 -8.01
N MET A 140 -8.98 -11.53 -8.35
CA MET A 140 -10.28 -11.32 -7.74
C MET A 140 -10.88 -12.65 -7.28
N MET A 141 -11.44 -12.67 -6.07
CA MET A 141 -12.08 -13.84 -5.50
C MET A 141 -13.41 -13.44 -4.86
N GLY A 142 -14.45 -14.25 -5.10
CA GLY A 142 -15.79 -14.04 -4.57
C GLY A 142 -16.85 -13.76 -5.64
N MET A 143 -18.11 -13.69 -5.21
CA MET A 143 -19.25 -13.47 -6.10
C MET A 143 -19.42 -11.99 -6.50
N ALA A 144 -18.79 -11.06 -5.77
CA ALA A 144 -18.83 -9.63 -6.03
C ALA A 144 -17.83 -9.16 -7.12
N ASN A 145 -17.11 -10.07 -7.75
CA ASN A 145 -16.10 -9.80 -8.79
C ASN A 145 -16.66 -8.96 -9.96
N THR A 146 -17.92 -9.15 -10.32
CA THR A 146 -18.61 -8.40 -11.40
C THR A 146 -18.60 -6.88 -11.20
N VAL A 147 -18.48 -6.40 -9.95
CA VAL A 147 -18.41 -4.96 -9.66
C VAL A 147 -17.08 -4.35 -10.13
N PHE A 148 -16.03 -5.16 -10.23
CA PHE A 148 -14.67 -4.73 -10.55
C PHE A 148 -14.17 -5.23 -11.91
N GLU A 149 -15.01 -5.95 -12.67
CA GLU A 149 -14.68 -6.45 -14.02
C GLU A 149 -14.29 -5.32 -14.99
N ASP A 150 -14.89 -4.15 -14.83
CA ASP A 150 -14.62 -2.96 -15.66
C ASP A 150 -13.38 -2.17 -15.22
N LEU A 151 -12.69 -2.59 -14.15
CA LEU A 151 -11.44 -1.92 -13.76
C LEU A 151 -10.40 -2.09 -14.86
N PRO A 152 -9.70 -1.01 -15.24
CA PRO A 152 -8.60 -1.12 -16.19
C PRO A 152 -7.42 -1.79 -15.49
N VAL A 153 -7.01 -2.96 -15.99
CA VAL A 153 -5.97 -3.80 -15.34
C VAL A 153 -4.67 -3.87 -16.13
N THR A 154 -4.76 -3.68 -17.44
CA THR A 154 -3.59 -3.57 -18.33
C THR A 154 -3.20 -2.11 -18.50
N LEU A 155 -1.93 -1.85 -18.76
CA LEU A 155 -1.46 -0.48 -19.05
C LEU A 155 -2.22 0.12 -20.23
N GLN A 156 -2.59 -0.68 -21.23
CA GLN A 156 -3.37 -0.23 -22.38
C GLN A 156 -4.79 0.21 -21.99
N GLN A 157 -5.49 -0.56 -21.16
CA GLN A 157 -6.83 -0.18 -20.68
C GLN A 157 -6.75 1.08 -19.82
N ILE A 158 -5.73 1.22 -18.96
CA ILE A 158 -5.61 2.41 -18.11
C ILE A 158 -5.27 3.65 -18.93
N ARG A 159 -4.42 3.53 -19.95
CA ARG A 159 -4.18 4.61 -20.94
C ARG A 159 -5.47 5.04 -21.64
N GLY A 160 -6.30 4.08 -22.03
CA GLY A 160 -7.64 4.35 -22.55
C GLY A 160 -8.51 5.09 -21.54
N ARG A 161 -8.56 4.61 -20.29
CA ARG A 161 -9.33 5.18 -19.18
C ARG A 161 -8.95 6.64 -18.89
N LEU A 162 -7.65 6.96 -18.93
CA LEU A 162 -7.13 8.31 -18.72
C LEU A 162 -7.56 9.30 -19.79
N SER A 163 -7.93 8.82 -20.98
CA SER A 163 -8.39 9.64 -22.11
C SER A 163 -9.91 9.85 -22.14
N GLN A 164 -10.65 9.16 -21.26
CA GLN A 164 -12.11 9.25 -21.17
C GLN A 164 -12.58 10.33 -20.20
N ASP A 165 -13.86 10.66 -20.27
CA ASP A 165 -14.52 11.51 -19.29
C ASP A 165 -14.43 10.92 -17.87
N GLY A 166 -14.34 11.79 -16.86
CA GLY A 166 -14.10 11.36 -15.47
C GLY A 166 -12.66 10.90 -15.19
N SER A 167 -11.72 11.23 -16.09
CA SER A 167 -10.28 11.05 -15.85
C SER A 167 -9.77 12.03 -14.79
N VAL A 168 -8.97 11.51 -13.87
CA VAL A 168 -8.33 12.24 -12.78
C VAL A 168 -7.42 13.35 -13.32
N LEU A 169 -6.91 13.20 -14.55
CA LEU A 169 -6.04 14.16 -15.23
C LEU A 169 -6.70 15.53 -15.46
N THR A 170 -8.03 15.61 -15.41
CA THR A 170 -8.78 16.88 -15.50
C THR A 170 -8.86 17.63 -14.17
N SER A 171 -8.62 16.93 -13.06
CA SER A 171 -8.78 17.42 -11.69
C SER A 171 -7.47 17.55 -10.92
N LEU A 172 -6.42 16.84 -11.34
CA LEU A 172 -5.11 16.90 -10.68
C LEU A 172 -4.35 18.17 -11.09
N PRO A 173 -3.71 18.86 -10.13
CA PRO A 173 -2.76 19.92 -10.44
C PRO A 173 -1.46 19.29 -10.95
N LEU A 174 -1.42 18.97 -12.25
CA LEU A 174 -0.22 18.47 -12.94
C LEU A 174 0.69 19.67 -13.24
N VAL A 175 1.77 19.81 -12.48
CA VAL A 175 2.74 20.90 -12.67
C VAL A 175 3.94 20.41 -13.46
N SER A 176 4.50 19.27 -13.07
CA SER A 176 5.75 18.73 -13.61
C SER A 176 5.60 17.39 -14.33
N LEU A 177 4.51 16.67 -14.07
CA LEU A 177 4.20 15.37 -14.68
C LEU A 177 3.61 15.54 -16.09
N SER A 178 4.07 14.71 -17.02
CA SER A 178 3.72 14.73 -18.43
C SER A 178 3.00 13.46 -18.87
N ARG A 179 1.88 13.62 -19.58
CA ARG A 179 1.11 12.49 -20.15
C ARG A 179 1.86 11.75 -21.27
N ASN A 180 2.91 12.35 -21.82
CA ASN A 180 3.70 11.79 -22.92
C ASN A 180 4.91 10.97 -22.44
N ASN A 181 5.18 10.96 -21.13
CA ASN A 181 6.24 10.15 -20.54
C ASN A 181 5.64 8.87 -19.94
N GLU A 182 6.25 7.72 -20.19
CA GLU A 182 5.72 6.44 -19.74
C GLU A 182 5.75 6.27 -18.21
N ALA A 183 6.79 6.76 -17.53
CA ALA A 183 6.90 6.68 -16.07
C ALA A 183 5.83 7.54 -15.38
N ASP A 184 5.66 8.77 -15.84
CA ASP A 184 4.62 9.69 -15.39
C ASP A 184 3.23 9.11 -15.66
N LEU A 185 3.04 8.51 -16.85
CA LEU A 185 1.77 7.94 -17.25
C LEU A 185 1.41 6.71 -16.40
N LEU A 186 2.39 5.87 -16.04
CA LEU A 186 2.16 4.76 -15.10
C LEU A 186 1.71 5.27 -13.73
N PHE A 187 2.43 6.23 -13.16
CA PHE A 187 2.03 6.83 -11.87
C PHE A 187 0.62 7.42 -11.92
N LEU A 188 0.31 8.19 -12.97
CA LEU A 188 -1.02 8.78 -13.15
C LEU A 188 -2.11 7.72 -13.36
N SER A 189 -1.77 6.61 -14.00
CA SER A 189 -2.63 5.45 -14.21
C SER A 189 -3.00 4.79 -12.87
N GLU A 190 -2.03 4.58 -12.00
CA GLU A 190 -2.25 4.04 -10.66
C GLU A 190 -3.10 4.97 -9.79
N VAL A 191 -2.87 6.28 -9.86
CA VAL A 191 -3.72 7.27 -9.19
C VAL A 191 -5.16 7.19 -9.71
N GLN A 192 -5.37 7.06 -11.02
CA GLN A 192 -6.70 6.88 -11.61
C GLN A 192 -7.40 5.62 -11.07
N VAL A 193 -6.68 4.50 -10.97
CA VAL A 193 -7.21 3.24 -10.42
C VAL A 193 -7.71 3.43 -8.99
N LEU A 194 -6.97 4.14 -8.13
CA LEU A 194 -7.42 4.46 -6.76
C LEU A 194 -8.75 5.24 -6.75
N TYR A 195 -8.90 6.20 -7.67
CA TYR A 195 -10.15 6.95 -7.83
C TYR A 195 -11.30 6.08 -8.32
N ASP A 196 -11.06 5.22 -9.31
CA ASP A 196 -12.08 4.34 -9.88
C ASP A 196 -12.57 3.32 -8.84
N ILE A 197 -11.66 2.71 -8.07
CA ILE A 197 -12.02 1.84 -6.94
C ILE A 197 -12.87 2.61 -5.92
N SER A 198 -12.45 3.82 -5.52
CA SER A 198 -13.23 4.62 -4.57
C SER A 198 -14.64 4.96 -5.09
N ALA A 199 -14.76 5.28 -6.38
CA ALA A 199 -16.06 5.56 -7.01
C ALA A 199 -16.95 4.31 -7.07
N LEU A 200 -16.38 3.14 -7.39
CA LEU A 200 -17.09 1.86 -7.38
C LEU A 200 -17.61 1.52 -5.98
N LEU A 201 -16.77 1.64 -4.95
CA LEU A 201 -17.19 1.39 -3.56
C LEU A 201 -18.31 2.33 -3.12
N GLN A 202 -18.27 3.61 -3.53
CA GLN A 202 -19.33 4.57 -3.23
C GLN A 202 -20.63 4.28 -3.97
N LYS A 203 -20.56 3.76 -5.20
CA LYS A 203 -21.73 3.36 -5.99
C LYS A 203 -22.34 2.07 -5.44
N HIS A 204 -21.51 1.15 -4.96
CA HIS A 204 -21.90 -0.18 -4.50
C HIS A 204 -21.85 -0.32 -2.96
N LYS A 205 -22.40 0.66 -2.21
CA LYS A 205 -22.42 0.65 -0.72
C LYS A 205 -23.09 -0.57 -0.09
N HIS A 206 -23.84 -1.35 -0.87
CA HIS A 206 -24.45 -2.59 -0.38
C HIS A 206 -23.43 -3.70 -0.15
N LEU A 207 -22.26 -3.67 -0.81
CA LEU A 207 -21.17 -4.62 -0.57
C LEU A 207 -20.71 -4.55 0.90
N ALA A 208 -20.62 -3.34 1.46
CA ALA A 208 -20.25 -3.12 2.86
C ALA A 208 -21.32 -3.54 3.90
N LYS A 209 -22.46 -4.11 3.49
CA LYS A 209 -23.55 -4.53 4.40
C LYS A 209 -23.53 -6.02 4.72
N ASP A 210 -22.73 -6.78 4.00
CA ASP A 210 -22.53 -8.21 4.18
C ASP A 210 -21.85 -8.52 5.54
N PRO A 211 -22.19 -9.61 6.25
CA PRO A 211 -21.40 -10.09 7.37
C PRO A 211 -19.91 -10.40 7.06
N ALA A 212 -19.56 -10.70 5.82
CA ALA A 212 -18.21 -11.03 5.39
C ALA A 212 -17.29 -9.80 5.30
N PRO A 213 -16.00 -9.96 5.65
CA PRO A 213 -15.02 -8.90 5.50
C PRO A 213 -14.46 -8.86 4.07
N ASP A 214 -14.32 -7.66 3.53
CA ASP A 214 -13.67 -7.40 2.26
C ASP A 214 -12.14 -7.25 2.43
N LEU A 215 -11.38 -7.61 1.40
CA LEU A 215 -9.93 -7.50 1.35
C LEU A 215 -9.50 -6.79 0.07
N TYR A 216 -8.85 -5.63 0.21
CA TYR A 216 -8.27 -4.87 -0.88
C TYR A 216 -6.75 -4.81 -0.69
N SER A 217 -5.98 -5.28 -1.67
CA SER A 217 -4.52 -5.23 -1.69
C SER A 217 -4.07 -4.56 -2.98
N LEU A 218 -3.46 -3.39 -2.89
CA LEU A 218 -3.06 -2.60 -4.05
C LEU A 218 -1.56 -2.39 -4.00
N GLU A 219 -0.87 -2.70 -5.09
CA GLU A 219 0.56 -2.48 -5.22
C GLU A 219 0.82 -1.44 -6.30
N LEU A 220 1.44 -0.32 -5.92
CA LEU A 220 1.67 0.86 -6.75
C LEU A 220 3.18 1.03 -6.95
N ALA A 221 3.67 0.87 -8.17
CA ALA A 221 5.10 1.00 -8.51
C ALA A 221 5.40 2.23 -9.37
N GLY A 222 4.40 3.04 -9.70
CA GLY A 222 4.58 4.26 -10.49
C GLY A 222 5.54 5.26 -9.85
N LEU A 223 5.58 5.35 -8.52
CA LEU A 223 6.52 6.25 -7.84
C LEU A 223 7.97 5.74 -7.91
N GLU A 224 8.19 4.42 -7.84
CA GLU A 224 9.49 3.78 -8.12
C GLU A 224 9.99 4.14 -9.53
N GLU A 225 9.10 4.10 -10.52
CA GLU A 225 9.42 4.48 -11.90
C GLU A 225 9.73 5.98 -12.06
N ILE A 226 9.04 6.85 -11.32
CA ILE A 226 9.37 8.28 -11.25
C ILE A 226 10.77 8.49 -10.66
N VAL A 227 11.09 7.83 -9.55
CA VAL A 227 12.42 7.89 -8.91
C VAL A 227 13.49 7.39 -9.88
N ARG A 228 13.26 6.24 -10.51
CA ARG A 228 14.18 5.65 -11.49
C ARG A 228 14.46 6.59 -12.66
N ARG A 229 13.44 7.36 -13.09
CA ARG A 229 13.55 8.23 -14.27
C ARG A 229 14.15 9.61 -13.97
N TYR A 230 13.80 10.21 -12.85
CA TYR A 230 14.10 11.62 -12.53
C TYR A 230 14.91 11.82 -11.25
N GLY A 231 14.95 10.83 -10.36
CA GLY A 231 15.54 10.94 -9.02
C GLY A 231 14.59 11.55 -7.99
N THR A 232 14.92 11.36 -6.71
CA THR A 232 14.15 11.84 -5.54
C THR A 232 14.16 13.35 -5.39
N ASP A 233 15.18 14.04 -5.89
CA ASP A 233 15.29 15.51 -5.80
C ASP A 233 14.54 16.24 -6.93
N SER A 234 13.82 15.51 -7.78
CA SER A 234 13.16 16.08 -8.95
C SER A 234 11.83 16.76 -8.62
N PRO A 235 11.43 17.78 -9.42
CA PRO A 235 10.08 18.33 -9.35
C PRO A 235 9.01 17.25 -9.56
N GLN A 236 9.25 16.28 -10.45
CA GLN A 236 8.34 15.17 -10.74
C GLN A 236 8.08 14.31 -9.51
N PHE A 237 9.13 13.94 -8.77
CA PHE A 237 8.98 13.18 -7.53
C PHE A 237 8.23 13.97 -6.47
N THR A 238 8.55 15.26 -6.31
CA THR A 238 7.86 16.14 -5.35
C THR A 238 6.37 16.29 -5.71
N ASP A 239 6.06 16.42 -6.99
CA ASP A 239 4.69 16.56 -7.50
C ASP A 239 3.91 15.25 -7.33
N ALA A 240 4.53 14.11 -7.67
CA ALA A 240 3.95 12.78 -7.54
C ALA A 240 3.66 12.41 -6.08
N THR A 241 4.61 12.60 -5.16
CA THR A 241 4.42 12.33 -3.72
C THR A 241 3.28 13.17 -3.14
N ARG A 242 3.19 14.45 -3.50
CA ARG A 242 2.08 15.33 -3.11
C ARG A 242 0.73 14.85 -3.64
N ILE A 243 0.66 14.48 -4.92
CA ILE A 243 -0.56 13.93 -5.55
C ILE A 243 -0.98 12.62 -4.86
N LEU A 244 -0.04 11.70 -4.65
CA LEU A 244 -0.32 10.42 -4.01
C LEU A 244 -0.82 10.60 -2.57
N THR A 245 -0.15 11.42 -1.78
CA THR A 245 -0.56 11.75 -0.41
C THR A 245 -1.99 12.28 -0.36
N SER A 246 -2.30 13.25 -1.21
CA SER A 246 -3.65 13.83 -1.27
C SER A 246 -4.72 12.82 -1.72
N THR A 247 -4.35 11.90 -2.62
CA THR A 247 -5.24 10.85 -3.12
C THR A 247 -5.52 9.82 -2.03
N LEU A 248 -4.49 9.33 -1.33
CA LEU A 248 -4.63 8.37 -0.23
C LEU A 248 -5.48 8.94 0.90
N GLN A 249 -5.29 10.21 1.27
CA GLN A 249 -6.14 10.89 2.25
C GLN A 249 -7.60 10.94 1.80
N LYS A 250 -7.84 11.30 0.54
CA LYS A 250 -9.20 11.40 -0.01
C LYS A 250 -9.88 10.04 -0.05
N VAL A 251 -9.21 8.99 -0.54
CA VAL A 251 -9.73 7.61 -0.56
C VAL A 251 -10.06 7.13 0.86
N THR A 252 -9.16 7.37 1.81
CA THR A 252 -9.37 7.02 3.24
C THR A 252 -10.58 7.75 3.83
N SER A 253 -10.78 9.02 3.46
CA SER A 253 -11.93 9.82 3.93
C SER A 253 -13.27 9.39 3.31
N LEU A 254 -13.27 8.91 2.07
CA LEU A 254 -14.48 8.50 1.35
C LEU A 254 -14.98 7.13 1.80
N CYS A 255 -14.07 6.26 2.24
CA CYS A 255 -14.41 4.94 2.77
C CYS A 255 -14.80 4.96 4.27
N ALA A 256 -15.13 6.15 4.82
CA ALA A 256 -15.48 6.39 6.24
C ALA A 256 -16.80 5.77 6.72
N VAL A 257 -17.35 4.77 6.04
CA VAL A 257 -18.54 4.07 6.52
C VAL A 257 -18.10 3.07 7.59
N ASP A 258 -18.11 3.50 8.86
CA ASP A 258 -18.09 2.83 10.19
C ASP A 258 -17.50 1.41 10.37
N SER A 259 -16.76 0.84 9.42
CA SER A 259 -16.38 -0.56 9.42
C SER A 259 -15.18 -0.93 8.54
N VAL A 260 -14.53 0.03 7.87
CA VAL A 260 -13.38 -0.24 6.99
C VAL A 260 -12.06 0.07 7.71
N HIS A 261 -11.15 -0.91 7.72
CA HIS A 261 -9.76 -0.80 8.19
C HIS A 261 -8.86 -0.41 7.01
N PHE A 262 -8.03 0.62 7.15
CA PHE A 262 -7.14 1.09 6.09
C PHE A 262 -5.70 1.14 6.60
N ILE A 263 -4.90 0.19 6.16
CA ILE A 263 -3.47 0.11 6.41
C ILE A 263 -2.76 0.55 5.13
N SER A 264 -1.86 1.53 5.21
CA SER A 264 -0.97 1.82 4.09
C SER A 264 0.42 1.30 4.40
N TYR A 265 1.01 0.69 3.40
CA TYR A 265 2.29 0.01 3.47
C TYR A 265 3.23 0.73 2.51
N PHE A 266 4.27 1.36 3.02
CA PHE A 266 5.25 2.04 2.16
C PHE A 266 6.49 1.14 2.06
N LEU A 267 6.78 0.70 0.84
CA LEU A 267 7.93 -0.13 0.49
C LEU A 267 8.93 0.75 -0.27
N PHE A 268 10.16 0.83 0.24
CA PHE A 268 11.26 1.38 -0.55
C PHE A 268 12.00 0.22 -1.21
N SER A 269 11.52 -0.16 -2.41
CA SER A 269 12.29 -1.04 -3.29
C SER A 269 13.47 -0.26 -3.86
N LEU A 270 14.62 -0.31 -3.19
CA LEU A 270 15.90 -0.18 -3.86
C LEU A 270 16.14 -1.46 -4.66
N SER A 271 15.53 -1.59 -5.83
CA SER A 271 16.06 -2.48 -6.87
C SER A 271 17.31 -1.84 -7.46
N LEU A 272 18.37 -1.75 -6.65
CA LEU A 272 19.72 -1.63 -7.14
C LEU A 272 20.32 -3.02 -7.07
N SER A 273 20.36 -3.66 -8.24
CA SER A 273 21.36 -4.67 -8.54
C SER A 273 22.74 -4.17 -8.08
N SER A 274 23.13 -4.55 -6.86
CA SER A 274 24.52 -4.48 -6.41
C SER A 274 25.05 -5.91 -6.24
N VAL A 275 24.84 -6.72 -7.27
CA VAL A 275 25.75 -7.81 -7.65
C VAL A 275 26.21 -7.50 -9.06
N LYS A 276 27.22 -6.63 -9.15
CA LYS A 276 28.34 -6.72 -10.12
C LYS A 276 29.34 -5.59 -9.87
N CYS A 277 30.22 -5.82 -8.90
CA CYS A 277 31.61 -5.41 -8.98
C CYS A 277 32.45 -6.53 -8.36
N ASN A 278 32.94 -7.42 -9.22
CA ASN A 278 34.12 -8.26 -9.02
C ASN A 278 34.56 -8.72 -10.42
N PHE A 279 35.30 -7.86 -11.13
CA PHE A 279 36.69 -8.04 -11.56
C PHE A 279 37.14 -6.80 -12.34
#